data_AF-T1ECR8-F1
#
_entry.id   AF-T1ECR8-F1
#
_cell.length_a   1.000
_cell.length_b   1.000
_cell.length_c   1.000
_cell.angle_alpha   90.00
_cell.angle_beta   90.00
_cell.angle_gamma   90.00
#
_symmetry.space_group_name_H-M   'P 1'
#
loop_
_entity.id
_entity.type
_entity.pdbx_description
1 polymer ?
#
loop_
_entity_poly.entity_id
_entity_poly.type
_entity_poly.pdbx_seq_one_letter_code
_entity_poly.pdbx_strand_id
1 'polypeptide(L)'
;MMKVKCLSSLLVLILLSLLVVSCRNFAFQERGGTNDEALTQLGINRRFVLDAEFNKLLDKLQLLDGEKQIMAYIRSVVTDPKIGNEFLRTYTNLEFSNLLNALGSDKVKEIIKNHLKDCKKRPPVISKTQALIDRFNRNDEVKRSFQSELNINSNYALHLKDLFSHDNPNYVYNEIMKDDCIDDLLEEIEDAQYILNYETLYAKLSLDDKKHLDFIRDVLMRVPTNIVLDPKKPFKIYSVYEFEALLGRMGVAKSEEIIRIHKNILKEEENAHKALITAMEGEIKQSLLRRFNKHQNGYRIHLMDLFVPYSGSGSNKNSVVYDAFKNSKYADEYIAIRNEALSIRVNKIR
;
A
#
# COMPACT_ATOMS: atom_id res chain seq x y z
N MET A 1 -19.92 41.72 -20.46
CA MET A 1 -20.08 40.38 -21.08
C MET A 1 -18.74 39.87 -21.62
N MET A 2 -17.71 39.72 -20.76
CA MET A 2 -16.32 39.50 -21.22
C MET A 2 -15.49 38.64 -20.25
N LYS A 3 -16.10 37.66 -19.56
CA LYS A 3 -15.40 36.77 -18.61
C LYS A 3 -15.35 35.28 -19.01
N VAL A 4 -15.97 34.90 -20.14
CA VAL A 4 -16.05 33.48 -20.55
C VAL A 4 -14.94 33.08 -21.54
N LYS A 5 -14.30 34.04 -22.23
CA LYS A 5 -13.24 33.72 -23.21
C LYS A 5 -11.86 33.44 -22.59
N CYS A 6 -11.57 33.97 -21.40
CA CYS A 6 -10.25 33.84 -20.77
C CYS A 6 -10.00 32.44 -20.17
N LEU A 7 -11.05 31.81 -19.62
CA LEU A 7 -10.98 30.46 -19.02
C LEU A 7 -10.77 29.36 -20.08
N SER A 8 -11.35 29.54 -21.28
CA SER A 8 -11.16 28.60 -22.39
C SER A 8 -9.73 28.66 -22.94
N SER A 9 -9.15 29.86 -23.11
CA SER A 9 -7.74 29.99 -23.52
C SER A 9 -6.77 29.44 -22.49
N LEU A 10 -7.04 29.58 -21.19
CA LEU A 10 -6.16 29.05 -20.14
C LEU A 10 -6.14 27.51 -20.12
N LEU A 11 -7.30 26.87 -20.30
CA LEU A 11 -7.42 25.41 -20.39
C LEU A 11 -6.72 24.84 -21.63
N VAL A 12 -6.83 25.53 -22.77
CA VAL A 12 -6.11 25.15 -24.01
C VAL A 12 -4.60 25.33 -23.84
N LEU A 13 -4.13 26.38 -23.15
CA LEU A 13 -2.71 26.57 -22.82
C LEU A 13 -2.16 25.52 -21.85
N ILE A 14 -2.95 25.09 -20.86
CA ILE A 14 -2.60 24.02 -19.92
C ILE A 14 -2.54 22.66 -20.62
N LEU A 15 -3.49 22.37 -21.51
CA LEU A 15 -3.47 21.14 -22.32
C LEU A 15 -2.32 21.14 -23.34
N LEU A 16 -2.00 22.28 -23.96
CA LEU A 16 -0.84 22.43 -24.84
C LEU A 16 0.49 22.32 -24.08
N SER A 17 0.58 22.81 -22.85
CA SER A 17 1.79 22.65 -22.03
C SER A 17 1.95 21.23 -21.49
N LEU A 18 0.86 20.51 -21.18
CA LEU A 18 0.90 19.08 -20.88
C LEU A 18 1.30 18.24 -22.11
N LEU A 19 0.86 18.62 -23.31
CA LEU A 19 1.33 18.04 -24.59
C LEU A 19 2.81 18.35 -24.87
N VAL A 20 3.31 19.54 -24.51
CA VAL A 20 4.71 19.94 -24.71
C VAL A 20 5.67 19.23 -23.74
N VAL A 21 5.22 18.86 -22.53
CA VAL A 21 6.01 18.00 -21.62
C VAL A 21 6.08 16.55 -22.13
N SER A 22 5.06 16.09 -22.87
CA SER A 22 5.09 14.79 -23.58
C SER A 22 5.87 14.81 -24.91
N CYS A 23 6.28 15.98 -25.41
CA CYS A 23 6.85 16.17 -26.76
C CYS A 23 8.17 16.97 -26.77
N ARG A 24 9.08 16.77 -25.81
CA ARG A 24 10.51 17.06 -26.06
C ARG A 24 11.17 15.88 -26.77
N ASN A 25 10.80 15.71 -28.03
CA ASN A 25 11.51 14.88 -28.99
C ASN A 25 12.87 15.54 -29.28
N PHE A 26 13.93 15.02 -28.68
CA PHE A 26 15.26 15.14 -29.27
C PHE A 26 15.26 14.30 -30.56
N ALA A 27 15.87 14.84 -31.62
CA ALA A 27 15.86 14.27 -32.96
C ALA A 27 16.16 12.76 -32.95
N PHE A 28 15.15 11.97 -33.35
CA PHE A 28 15.26 10.53 -33.50
C PHE A 28 16.01 10.20 -34.78
N GLN A 29 17.03 9.35 -34.67
CA GLN A 29 17.59 8.66 -35.82
C GLN A 29 17.12 7.20 -35.77
N GLU A 30 16.01 6.92 -36.45
CA GLU A 30 15.59 5.55 -36.71
C GLU A 30 16.60 4.89 -37.67
N ARG A 31 17.40 3.96 -37.13
CA ARG A 31 18.02 2.90 -37.93
C ARG A 31 17.81 1.59 -37.23
N GLY A 32 16.83 0.84 -37.75
CA GLY A 32 16.48 -0.50 -37.33
C GLY A 32 17.70 -1.42 -37.33
N GLY A 33 17.89 -2.06 -36.19
CA GLY A 33 18.78 -3.18 -35.98
C GLY A 33 18.28 -3.95 -34.76
N THR A 34 18.54 -5.26 -34.72
CA THR A 34 18.19 -6.21 -33.64
C THR A 34 18.67 -5.82 -32.23
N ASN A 35 19.38 -4.70 -32.10
CA ASN A 35 20.04 -4.22 -30.89
C ASN A 35 19.16 -3.24 -30.06
N ASP A 36 18.02 -2.79 -30.59
CA ASP A 36 17.04 -1.95 -29.86
C ASP A 36 16.18 -2.74 -28.86
N GLU A 37 16.20 -4.07 -28.95
CA GLU A 37 15.32 -4.93 -28.17
C GLU A 37 15.59 -4.83 -26.66
N ALA A 38 16.86 -4.72 -26.25
CA ALA A 38 17.22 -4.76 -24.84
C ALA A 38 16.77 -3.52 -24.05
N LEU A 39 16.87 -2.31 -24.63
CA LEU A 39 16.33 -1.09 -24.03
C LEU A 39 14.80 -1.05 -24.10
N THR A 40 14.22 -1.53 -25.22
CA THR A 40 12.76 -1.62 -25.38
C THR A 40 12.13 -2.55 -24.35
N GLN A 41 12.79 -3.67 -24.02
CA GLN A 41 12.37 -4.57 -22.94
C GLN A 41 12.30 -3.88 -21.57
N LEU A 42 13.07 -2.81 -21.36
CA LEU A 42 13.04 -1.99 -20.15
C LEU A 42 12.08 -0.79 -20.27
N GLY A 43 11.32 -0.69 -21.36
CA GLY A 43 10.44 0.45 -21.64
C GLY A 43 11.17 1.72 -22.08
N ILE A 44 12.44 1.62 -22.48
CA ILE A 44 13.28 2.77 -22.85
C ILE A 44 13.32 2.90 -24.36
N ASN A 45 12.58 3.88 -24.88
CA ASN A 45 12.44 4.12 -26.32
C ASN A 45 13.40 5.20 -26.83
N ARG A 46 14.68 5.15 -26.42
CA ARG A 46 15.72 6.06 -26.93
C ARG A 46 17.11 5.42 -26.89
N ARG A 47 17.98 5.82 -27.82
CA ARG A 47 19.40 5.49 -27.78
C ARG A 47 20.21 6.58 -27.09
N PHE A 48 21.37 6.18 -26.58
CA PHE A 48 22.31 7.05 -25.91
C PHE A 48 23.58 7.19 -26.74
N VAL A 49 24.01 8.44 -26.93
CA VAL A 49 25.26 8.75 -27.61
C VAL A 49 26.40 8.50 -26.64
N LEU A 50 27.32 7.63 -27.04
CA LEU A 50 28.53 7.33 -26.29
C LEU A 50 29.62 8.32 -26.69
N ASP A 51 30.23 9.00 -25.71
CA ASP A 51 31.49 9.68 -25.97
C ASP A 51 32.62 8.67 -26.24
N ALA A 52 33.67 9.12 -26.94
CA ALA A 52 34.73 8.24 -27.43
C ALA A 52 35.50 7.54 -26.30
N GLU A 53 35.72 8.24 -25.17
CA GLU A 53 36.45 7.70 -24.03
C GLU A 53 35.66 6.59 -23.34
N PHE A 54 34.37 6.82 -23.11
CA PHE A 54 33.50 5.82 -22.53
C PHE A 54 33.28 4.63 -23.47
N ASN A 55 33.07 4.86 -24.77
CA ASN A 55 32.96 3.75 -25.72
C ASN A 55 34.22 2.86 -25.72
N LYS A 56 35.41 3.46 -25.68
CA LYS A 56 36.68 2.72 -25.57
C LYS A 56 36.78 1.90 -24.29
N LEU A 57 36.26 2.41 -23.17
CA LEU A 57 36.17 1.64 -21.93
C LEU A 57 35.23 0.43 -22.10
N LEU A 58 34.05 0.62 -22.68
CA LEU A 58 33.11 -0.48 -22.88
C LEU A 58 33.65 -1.53 -23.87
N ASP A 59 34.41 -1.11 -24.88
CA ASP A 59 35.15 -2.00 -25.78
C ASP A 59 36.20 -2.83 -25.03
N LYS A 60 36.97 -2.20 -24.12
CA LYS A 60 37.93 -2.90 -23.25
C LYS A 60 37.25 -3.92 -22.34
N LEU A 61 36.03 -3.63 -21.89
CA LEU A 61 35.19 -4.55 -21.12
C LEU A 61 34.50 -5.61 -22.00
N GLN A 62 34.72 -5.59 -23.31
CA GLN A 62 34.19 -6.54 -24.29
C GLN A 62 32.66 -6.61 -24.25
N LEU A 63 32.00 -5.45 -24.15
CA LEU A 63 30.55 -5.35 -24.21
C LEU A 63 30.06 -5.29 -25.66
N LEU A 64 28.94 -5.96 -25.94
CA LEU A 64 28.23 -5.89 -27.22
C LEU A 64 27.45 -4.58 -27.33
N ASP A 65 27.06 -4.18 -28.54
CA ASP A 65 26.41 -2.88 -28.77
C ASP A 65 25.12 -2.67 -27.94
N GLY A 66 24.30 -3.70 -27.75
CA GLY A 66 23.12 -3.62 -26.88
C GLY A 66 23.49 -3.43 -25.40
N GLU A 67 24.54 -4.12 -24.93
CA GLU A 67 25.08 -3.99 -23.57
C GLU A 67 25.66 -2.59 -23.34
N LYS A 68 26.34 -2.03 -24.37
CA LYS A 68 26.83 -0.66 -24.33
C LYS A 68 25.71 0.36 -24.19
N GLN A 69 24.59 0.15 -24.90
CA GLN A 69 23.41 1.03 -24.80
C GLN A 69 22.77 0.98 -23.41
N ILE A 70 22.68 -0.20 -22.79
CA ILE A 70 22.24 -0.33 -21.39
C ILE A 70 23.18 0.42 -20.45
N MET A 71 24.49 0.28 -20.65
CA MET A 71 25.47 0.98 -19.80
C MET A 71 25.46 2.49 -19.98
N ALA A 72 25.20 2.96 -21.20
CA ALA A 72 24.98 4.37 -21.48
C ALA A 72 23.73 4.90 -20.77
N TYR A 73 22.64 4.13 -20.77
CA TYR A 73 21.45 4.48 -20.02
C TYR A 73 21.73 4.59 -18.51
N ILE A 74 22.32 3.55 -17.91
CA ILE A 74 22.65 3.53 -16.49
C ILE A 74 23.54 4.73 -16.15
N ARG A 75 24.59 4.99 -16.95
CA ARG A 75 25.44 6.18 -16.78
C ARG A 75 24.62 7.47 -16.81
N SER A 76 23.72 7.63 -17.78
CA SER A 76 22.89 8.83 -17.89
C SER A 76 22.00 9.06 -16.66
N VAL A 77 21.58 7.98 -16.00
CA VAL A 77 20.76 8.04 -14.78
C VAL A 77 21.60 8.40 -13.57
N VAL A 78 22.67 7.65 -13.31
CA VAL A 78 23.45 7.79 -12.07
C VAL A 78 24.28 9.07 -12.03
N THR A 79 24.49 9.71 -13.18
CA THR A 79 25.19 11.00 -13.30
C THR A 79 24.27 12.22 -13.38
N ASP A 80 22.95 12.05 -13.49
CA ASP A 80 22.01 13.18 -13.57
C ASP A 80 21.55 13.63 -12.17
N PRO A 81 21.97 14.80 -11.67
CA PRO A 81 21.58 15.29 -10.34
C PRO A 81 20.08 15.56 -10.18
N LYS A 82 19.29 15.58 -11.27
CA LYS A 82 17.84 15.79 -11.21
C LYS A 82 17.05 14.53 -10.92
N ILE A 83 17.68 13.36 -11.00
CA ILE A 83 17.06 12.08 -10.68
C ILE A 83 17.36 11.77 -9.22
N GLY A 84 16.30 11.56 -8.42
CA GLY A 84 16.43 11.30 -6.99
C GLY A 84 16.35 12.55 -6.12
N ASN A 85 16.78 12.38 -4.87
CA ASN A 85 16.89 13.44 -3.87
C ASN A 85 18.35 13.56 -3.39
N GLU A 86 18.60 14.48 -2.46
CA GLU A 86 19.92 14.76 -1.89
C GLU A 86 20.60 13.58 -1.16
N PHE A 87 19.83 12.54 -0.81
CA PHE A 87 20.37 11.33 -0.17
C PHE A 87 20.91 10.31 -1.18
N LEU A 88 20.57 10.46 -2.47
CA LEU A 88 21.07 9.57 -3.53
C LEU A 88 22.33 10.14 -4.17
N ARG A 89 23.39 9.32 -4.20
CA ARG A 89 24.66 9.69 -4.81
C ARG A 89 24.47 10.05 -6.29
N THR A 90 25.08 11.16 -6.69
CA THR A 90 25.25 11.51 -8.11
C THR A 90 26.71 11.36 -8.48
N TYR A 91 26.99 10.46 -9.42
CA TYR A 91 28.34 10.25 -9.93
C TYR A 91 28.73 11.35 -10.91
N THR A 92 30.01 11.67 -10.94
CA THR A 92 30.61 12.23 -12.14
C THR A 92 30.84 11.13 -13.18
N ASN A 93 30.97 11.52 -14.45
CA ASN A 93 31.32 10.59 -15.54
C ASN A 93 32.62 9.81 -15.27
N LEU A 94 33.60 10.47 -14.65
CA LEU A 94 34.88 9.86 -14.31
C LEU A 94 34.73 8.83 -13.19
N GLU A 95 33.99 9.17 -12.12
CA GLU A 95 33.74 8.25 -11.02
C GLU A 95 32.99 6.99 -11.48
N PHE A 96 31.97 7.16 -12.34
CA PHE A 96 31.25 6.01 -12.91
C PHE A 96 32.18 5.15 -13.80
N SER A 97 33.04 5.75 -14.60
CA SER A 97 34.01 5.01 -15.42
C SER A 97 35.04 4.26 -14.57
N ASN A 98 35.45 4.85 -13.43
CA ASN A 98 36.33 4.19 -12.46
C ASN A 98 35.64 3.02 -11.76
N LEU A 99 34.35 3.16 -11.42
CA LEU A 99 33.52 2.09 -10.89
C LEU A 99 33.50 0.87 -11.84
N LEU A 100 33.22 1.10 -13.13
CA LEU A 100 33.20 0.00 -14.12
C LEU A 100 34.57 -0.67 -14.28
N ASN A 101 35.67 0.11 -14.28
CA ASN A 101 37.02 -0.45 -14.31
C ASN A 101 37.33 -1.32 -13.08
N ALA A 102 36.91 -0.88 -11.89
CA ALA A 102 37.13 -1.61 -10.64
C ALA A 102 36.29 -2.91 -10.56
N LEU A 103 35.10 -2.91 -11.16
CA LEU A 103 34.25 -4.11 -11.27
C LEU A 103 34.83 -5.14 -12.24
N GLY A 104 35.41 -4.68 -13.35
CA GLY A 104 35.93 -5.54 -14.42
C GLY A 104 34.84 -6.11 -15.33
N SER A 105 35.25 -6.78 -16.41
CA SER A 105 34.34 -7.24 -17.48
C SER A 105 33.25 -8.18 -16.96
N ASP A 106 33.61 -9.18 -16.15
CA ASP A 106 32.69 -10.23 -15.72
C ASP A 106 31.54 -9.67 -14.87
N LYS A 107 31.85 -8.87 -13.85
CA LYS A 107 30.84 -8.25 -12.98
C LYS A 107 29.95 -7.25 -13.72
N VAL A 108 30.51 -6.49 -14.67
CA VAL A 108 29.72 -5.55 -15.48
C VAL A 108 28.72 -6.31 -16.37
N LYS A 109 29.13 -7.41 -16.98
CA LYS A 109 28.23 -8.27 -17.77
C LYS A 109 27.14 -8.90 -16.90
N GLU A 110 27.47 -9.31 -15.68
CA GLU A 110 26.48 -9.82 -14.72
C GLU A 110 25.47 -8.76 -14.29
N ILE A 111 25.91 -7.52 -14.02
CA ILE A 111 25.01 -6.39 -13.75
C ILE A 111 24.01 -6.22 -14.88
N ILE A 112 24.47 -6.19 -16.14
CA ILE A 112 23.60 -6.04 -17.31
C ILE A 112 22.61 -7.21 -17.41
N LYS A 113 23.08 -8.44 -17.21
CA LYS A 113 22.24 -9.64 -17.26
C LYS A 113 21.17 -9.63 -16.17
N ASN A 114 21.53 -9.32 -14.93
CA ASN A 114 20.57 -9.30 -13.82
C ASN A 114 19.50 -8.23 -14.06
N HIS A 115 19.95 -7.04 -14.48
CA HIS A 115 19.08 -5.92 -14.84
C HIS A 115 18.07 -6.29 -15.93
N LEU A 116 18.49 -6.97 -17.00
CA LEU A 116 17.57 -7.41 -18.05
C LEU A 116 16.64 -8.56 -17.63
N LYS A 117 17.06 -9.43 -16.71
CA LYS A 117 16.31 -10.63 -16.36
C LYS A 117 14.98 -10.30 -15.70
N ASP A 118 15.01 -9.47 -14.66
CA ASP A 118 13.86 -9.20 -13.81
C ASP A 118 13.22 -7.83 -14.09
N CYS A 119 14.00 -6.79 -14.37
CA CYS A 119 13.44 -5.46 -14.64
C CYS A 119 12.64 -5.35 -15.95
N LYS A 120 12.88 -6.24 -16.94
CA LYS A 120 12.04 -6.28 -18.16
C LYS A 120 10.57 -6.63 -17.89
N LYS A 121 10.27 -7.17 -16.70
CA LYS A 121 8.92 -7.48 -16.27
C LYS A 121 8.19 -6.25 -15.71
N ARG A 122 8.87 -5.13 -15.46
CA ARG A 122 8.25 -3.93 -14.90
C ARG A 122 7.13 -3.36 -15.78
N PRO A 123 7.31 -3.12 -17.10
CA PRO A 123 6.24 -2.52 -17.90
C PRO A 123 4.89 -3.27 -17.88
N PRO A 124 4.82 -4.61 -18.04
CA PRO A 124 3.56 -5.32 -17.93
C PRO A 124 3.00 -5.34 -16.50
N VAL A 125 3.86 -5.37 -15.46
CA VAL A 125 3.43 -5.31 -14.06
C VAL A 125 2.81 -3.95 -13.75
N ILE A 126 3.47 -2.85 -14.10
CA ILE A 126 2.95 -1.46 -13.95
C ILE A 126 1.60 -1.31 -14.66
N SER A 127 1.50 -1.80 -15.90
CA SER A 127 0.25 -1.74 -16.66
C SER A 127 -0.89 -2.50 -15.97
N LYS A 128 -0.58 -3.67 -15.39
CA LYS A 128 -1.54 -4.46 -14.62
C LYS A 128 -1.96 -3.75 -13.33
N THR A 129 -1.02 -3.17 -12.58
CA THR A 129 -1.30 -2.40 -11.36
C THR A 129 -2.19 -1.20 -11.67
N GLN A 130 -1.85 -0.43 -12.71
CA GLN A 130 -2.67 0.72 -13.16
C GLN A 130 -4.10 0.28 -13.50
N ALA A 131 -4.26 -0.81 -14.25
CA ALA A 131 -5.58 -1.35 -14.60
C ALA A 131 -6.40 -1.78 -13.37
N LEU A 132 -5.76 -2.24 -12.28
CA LEU A 132 -6.45 -2.52 -11.02
C LEU A 132 -6.89 -1.24 -10.32
N ILE A 133 -6.01 -0.25 -10.21
CA ILE A 133 -6.30 1.06 -9.60
C ILE A 133 -7.43 1.79 -10.35
N ASP A 134 -7.45 1.69 -11.67
CA ASP A 134 -8.50 2.30 -12.50
C ASP A 134 -9.88 1.73 -12.21
N ARG A 135 -9.97 0.46 -11.80
CA ARG A 135 -11.21 -0.22 -11.43
C ARG A 135 -11.77 0.17 -10.06
N PHE A 136 -10.99 0.86 -9.23
CA PHE A 136 -11.47 1.33 -7.92
C PHE A 136 -12.71 2.21 -8.10
N ASN A 137 -13.78 1.90 -7.37
CA ASN A 137 -15.05 2.63 -7.40
C ASN A 137 -15.04 3.86 -6.48
N ARG A 138 -13.95 4.63 -6.52
CA ARG A 138 -13.69 5.81 -5.68
C ARG A 138 -12.69 6.74 -6.34
N ASN A 139 -12.63 7.99 -5.88
CA ASN A 139 -11.63 8.98 -6.29
C ASN A 139 -11.17 9.85 -5.11
N ASP A 140 -10.89 9.20 -4.00
CA ASP A 140 -10.48 9.83 -2.75
C ASP A 140 -8.99 9.61 -2.49
N GLU A 141 -8.57 9.79 -1.24
CA GLU A 141 -7.17 9.72 -0.81
C GLU A 141 -6.54 8.35 -1.05
N VAL A 142 -7.30 7.25 -0.91
CA VAL A 142 -6.75 5.90 -1.13
C VAL A 142 -6.34 5.73 -2.59
N LYS A 143 -7.22 6.09 -3.55
CA LYS A 143 -6.87 6.00 -4.98
C LYS A 143 -5.68 6.89 -5.34
N ARG A 144 -5.63 8.11 -4.79
CA ARG A 144 -4.49 9.03 -4.99
C ARG A 144 -3.19 8.47 -4.41
N SER A 145 -3.25 7.81 -3.25
CA SER A 145 -2.08 7.17 -2.63
C SER A 145 -1.53 6.09 -3.55
N PHE A 146 -2.37 5.16 -4.03
CA PHE A 146 -1.94 4.12 -4.97
C PHE A 146 -1.36 4.69 -6.28
N GLN A 147 -1.94 5.76 -6.82
CA GLN A 147 -1.38 6.43 -8.01
C GLN A 147 -0.02 7.06 -7.72
N SER A 148 0.17 7.63 -6.53
CA SER A 148 1.44 8.22 -6.12
C SER A 148 2.52 7.15 -5.93
N GLU A 149 2.21 6.08 -5.21
CA GLU A 149 3.12 4.94 -4.99
C GLU A 149 3.50 4.29 -6.33
N LEU A 150 2.52 3.96 -7.17
CA LEU A 150 2.81 3.39 -8.49
C LEU A 150 3.68 4.34 -9.34
N ASN A 151 3.49 5.66 -9.27
CA ASN A 151 4.36 6.61 -9.99
C ASN A 151 5.81 6.59 -9.47
N ILE A 152 6.00 6.41 -8.17
CA ILE A 152 7.33 6.28 -7.55
C ILE A 152 7.95 4.93 -7.93
N ASN A 153 7.23 3.85 -7.69
CA ASN A 153 7.69 2.47 -7.88
C ASN A 153 7.79 2.07 -9.35
N SER A 154 7.12 2.78 -10.27
CA SER A 154 7.32 2.64 -11.72
C SER A 154 8.52 3.43 -12.25
N ASN A 155 9.11 4.34 -11.45
CA ASN A 155 10.23 5.16 -11.87
C ASN A 155 11.53 4.35 -11.89
N TYR A 156 11.79 3.72 -13.02
CA TYR A 156 12.96 2.88 -13.20
C TYR A 156 14.30 3.61 -13.06
N ALA A 157 14.36 4.87 -13.46
CA ALA A 157 15.56 5.66 -13.32
C ALA A 157 15.87 5.96 -11.85
N LEU A 158 14.84 6.20 -11.03
CA LEU A 158 15.01 6.38 -9.59
C LEU A 158 15.50 5.08 -8.93
N HIS A 159 14.89 3.94 -9.26
CA HIS A 159 15.31 2.61 -8.80
C HIS A 159 16.80 2.35 -9.10
N LEU A 160 17.19 2.58 -10.36
CA LEU A 160 18.59 2.47 -10.77
C LEU A 160 19.53 3.39 -10.02
N LYS A 161 19.10 4.62 -9.74
CA LYS A 161 19.92 5.58 -9.01
C LYS A 161 20.17 5.10 -7.57
N ASP A 162 19.16 4.50 -6.94
CA ASP A 162 19.26 3.95 -5.59
C ASP A 162 20.25 2.78 -5.50
N LEU A 163 20.20 1.83 -6.45
CA LEU A 163 21.15 0.69 -6.50
C LEU A 163 22.62 1.11 -6.62
N PHE A 164 22.88 2.28 -7.20
CA PHE A 164 24.22 2.83 -7.38
C PHE A 164 24.62 3.83 -6.29
N SER A 165 23.82 4.02 -5.24
CA SER A 165 23.99 5.08 -4.22
C SER A 165 25.30 5.03 -3.40
N HIS A 166 26.12 3.98 -3.54
CA HIS A 166 27.33 3.76 -2.74
C HIS A 166 28.62 3.86 -3.58
N ASP A 167 29.73 4.27 -2.97
CA ASP A 167 31.03 4.45 -3.64
C ASP A 167 31.82 3.13 -3.83
N ASN A 168 31.60 2.14 -2.97
CA ASN A 168 32.30 0.87 -3.01
C ASN A 168 31.78 -0.02 -4.17
N PRO A 169 32.64 -0.39 -5.15
CA PRO A 169 32.23 -1.22 -6.28
C PRO A 169 31.61 -2.56 -5.90
N ASN A 170 32.16 -3.23 -4.88
CA ASN A 170 31.63 -4.52 -4.44
C ASN A 170 30.26 -4.37 -3.75
N TYR A 171 30.04 -3.25 -3.07
CA TYR A 171 28.73 -2.97 -2.47
C TYR A 171 27.69 -2.76 -3.56
N VAL A 172 27.96 -1.88 -4.54
CA VAL A 172 27.08 -1.64 -5.69
C VAL A 172 26.74 -2.93 -6.43
N TYR A 173 27.76 -3.75 -6.72
CA TYR A 173 27.54 -5.05 -7.35
C TYR A 173 26.62 -5.96 -6.51
N ASN A 174 26.87 -6.08 -5.20
CA ASN A 174 26.08 -6.93 -4.33
C ASN A 174 24.63 -6.48 -4.20
N GLU A 175 24.37 -5.17 -4.14
CA GLU A 175 23.01 -4.63 -4.11
C GLU A 175 22.26 -4.94 -5.41
N ILE A 176 22.88 -4.72 -6.56
CA ILE A 176 22.28 -5.05 -7.86
C ILE A 176 22.01 -6.56 -7.98
N MET A 177 22.87 -7.43 -7.44
CA MET A 177 22.66 -8.88 -7.49
C MET A 177 21.53 -9.36 -6.56
N LYS A 178 21.22 -8.61 -5.50
CA LYS A 178 20.11 -8.90 -4.57
C LYS A 178 18.80 -8.22 -4.98
N ASP A 179 18.87 -7.25 -5.89
CA ASP A 179 17.72 -6.47 -6.34
C ASP A 179 16.61 -7.38 -6.86
N ASP A 180 15.43 -7.24 -6.26
CA ASP A 180 14.18 -7.73 -6.82
C ASP A 180 13.43 -6.57 -7.45
N CYS A 181 13.76 -6.34 -8.71
CA CYS A 181 13.33 -5.17 -9.48
C CYS A 181 11.79 -5.04 -9.66
N ILE A 182 11.01 -6.03 -9.23
CA ILE A 182 9.55 -6.01 -9.30
C ILE A 182 8.84 -6.25 -7.97
N ASP A 183 9.55 -6.49 -6.86
CA ASP A 183 8.90 -6.88 -5.59
C ASP A 183 7.93 -5.81 -5.08
N ASP A 184 8.36 -4.56 -4.99
CA ASP A 184 7.50 -3.43 -4.60
C ASP A 184 6.25 -3.32 -5.49
N LEU A 185 6.42 -3.53 -6.80
CA LEU A 185 5.31 -3.50 -7.76
C LEU A 185 4.37 -4.71 -7.61
N LEU A 186 4.87 -5.86 -7.18
CA LEU A 186 4.05 -7.04 -6.89
C LEU A 186 3.26 -6.85 -5.60
N GLU A 187 3.87 -6.27 -4.57
CA GLU A 187 3.18 -5.90 -3.33
C GLU A 187 2.03 -4.91 -3.62
N GLU A 188 2.27 -3.89 -4.44
CA GLU A 188 1.21 -2.96 -4.88
C GLU A 188 0.06 -3.65 -5.62
N ILE A 189 0.34 -4.69 -6.43
CA ILE A 189 -0.71 -5.47 -7.10
C ILE A 189 -1.59 -6.17 -6.08
N GLU A 190 -0.99 -6.80 -5.09
CA GLU A 190 -1.73 -7.50 -4.03
C GLU A 190 -2.60 -6.52 -3.25
N ASP A 191 -2.01 -5.41 -2.83
CA ASP A 191 -2.69 -4.40 -2.06
C ASP A 191 -3.85 -3.74 -2.83
N ALA A 192 -3.66 -3.46 -4.12
CA ALA A 192 -4.75 -2.99 -4.98
C ALA A 192 -5.88 -4.03 -5.11
N GLN A 193 -5.53 -5.31 -5.18
CA GLN A 193 -6.51 -6.39 -5.21
C GLN A 193 -7.28 -6.50 -3.89
N TYR A 194 -6.64 -6.26 -2.75
CA TYR A 194 -7.33 -6.23 -1.45
C TYR A 194 -8.34 -5.08 -1.38
N ILE A 195 -8.01 -3.89 -1.89
CA ILE A 195 -8.98 -2.78 -1.94
C ILE A 195 -10.20 -3.14 -2.81
N LEU A 196 -10.00 -3.75 -3.98
CA LEU A 196 -11.12 -4.22 -4.82
C LEU A 196 -11.99 -5.28 -4.13
N ASN A 197 -11.37 -6.18 -3.36
CA ASN A 197 -12.10 -7.17 -2.57
C ASN A 197 -12.95 -6.50 -1.49
N TYR A 198 -12.40 -5.48 -0.81
CA TYR A 198 -13.14 -4.69 0.18
C TYR A 198 -14.31 -3.94 -0.46
N GLU A 199 -14.10 -3.27 -1.60
CA GLU A 199 -15.18 -2.57 -2.31
C GLU A 199 -16.30 -3.54 -2.73
N THR A 200 -15.93 -4.74 -3.20
CA THR A 200 -16.88 -5.79 -3.56
C THR A 200 -17.69 -6.28 -2.35
N LEU A 201 -17.03 -6.49 -1.21
CA LEU A 201 -17.68 -6.81 0.06
C LEU A 201 -18.65 -5.68 0.44
N TYR A 202 -18.15 -4.45 0.56
CA TYR A 202 -18.92 -3.30 1.03
C TYR A 202 -20.14 -3.04 0.14
N ALA A 203 -20.03 -3.20 -1.17
CA ALA A 203 -21.15 -3.05 -2.10
C ALA A 203 -22.29 -4.06 -1.84
N LYS A 204 -21.97 -5.28 -1.41
CA LYS A 204 -22.94 -6.35 -1.14
C LYS A 204 -23.61 -6.25 0.22
N LEU A 205 -22.99 -5.54 1.18
CA LEU A 205 -23.54 -5.39 2.52
C LEU A 205 -24.86 -4.60 2.51
N SER A 206 -25.81 -5.06 3.32
CA SER A 206 -27.04 -4.32 3.59
C SER A 206 -26.72 -2.99 4.30
N LEU A 207 -27.66 -2.03 4.28
CA LEU A 207 -27.48 -0.77 4.99
C LEU A 207 -27.25 -0.97 6.50
N ASP A 208 -27.85 -2.02 7.07
CA ASP A 208 -27.68 -2.39 8.47
C ASP A 208 -26.29 -2.98 8.74
N ASP A 209 -25.83 -3.90 7.90
CA ASP A 209 -24.50 -4.50 8.04
C ASP A 209 -23.37 -3.49 7.81
N LYS A 210 -23.58 -2.48 6.93
CA LYS A 210 -22.66 -1.36 6.76
C LYS A 210 -22.47 -0.56 8.04
N LYS A 211 -23.55 -0.28 8.80
CA LYS A 211 -23.44 0.44 10.09
C LYS A 211 -22.58 -0.30 11.09
N HIS A 212 -22.71 -1.63 11.12
CA HIS A 212 -21.89 -2.50 11.96
C HIS A 212 -20.42 -2.48 11.54
N LEU A 213 -20.14 -2.52 10.25
CA LEU A 213 -18.78 -2.40 9.75
C LEU A 213 -18.17 -1.01 10.02
N ASP A 214 -18.95 0.05 9.79
CA ASP A 214 -18.56 1.43 10.04
C ASP A 214 -18.28 1.67 11.53
N PHE A 215 -19.02 1.03 12.44
CA PHE A 215 -18.73 1.06 13.88
C PHE A 215 -17.36 0.46 14.20
N ILE A 216 -17.04 -0.72 13.65
CA ILE A 216 -15.71 -1.34 13.86
C ILE A 216 -14.63 -0.40 13.31
N ARG A 217 -14.83 0.13 12.10
CA ARG A 217 -13.89 1.08 11.48
C ARG A 217 -13.65 2.29 12.38
N ASP A 218 -14.72 2.90 12.90
CA ASP A 218 -14.62 4.08 13.76
C ASP A 218 -13.85 3.80 15.05
N VAL A 219 -14.06 2.64 15.68
CA VAL A 219 -13.31 2.22 16.88
C VAL A 219 -11.82 2.04 16.58
N LEU A 220 -11.46 1.52 15.41
CA LEU A 220 -10.07 1.27 15.03
C LEU A 220 -9.34 2.53 14.55
N MET A 221 -10.07 3.50 14.01
CA MET A 221 -9.51 4.75 13.50
C MET A 221 -9.46 5.87 14.55
N ARG A 222 -10.28 5.79 15.60
CA ARG A 222 -10.39 6.82 16.63
C ARG A 222 -10.55 6.19 18.00
N VAL A 223 -9.63 6.49 18.91
CA VAL A 223 -9.77 6.10 20.31
C VAL A 223 -10.98 6.83 20.91
N PRO A 224 -12.01 6.13 21.41
CA PRO A 224 -13.14 6.78 22.05
C PRO A 224 -12.69 7.61 23.26
N THR A 225 -13.22 8.82 23.41
CA THR A 225 -12.82 9.79 24.44
C THR A 225 -13.03 9.30 25.88
N ASN A 226 -13.89 8.30 26.07
CA ASN A 226 -14.20 7.69 27.36
C ASN A 226 -13.39 6.42 27.66
N ILE A 227 -12.42 6.05 26.82
CA ILE A 227 -11.57 4.87 27.00
C ILE A 227 -10.16 5.31 27.38
N VAL A 228 -9.69 4.79 28.52
CA VAL A 228 -8.29 4.92 28.95
C VAL A 228 -7.55 3.67 28.52
N LEU A 229 -6.62 3.81 27.58
CA LEU A 229 -5.76 2.72 27.13
C LEU A 229 -4.64 2.47 28.15
N ASP A 230 -4.23 1.21 28.28
CA ASP A 230 -3.05 0.85 29.07
C ASP A 230 -1.79 1.28 28.32
N PRO A 231 -1.01 2.25 28.83
CA PRO A 231 0.19 2.74 28.14
C PRO A 231 1.27 1.65 27.99
N LYS A 232 1.17 0.53 28.71
CA LYS A 232 2.10 -0.60 28.60
C LYS A 232 1.72 -1.61 27.52
N LYS A 233 0.56 -1.46 26.88
CA LYS A 233 0.11 -2.34 25.80
C LYS A 233 0.26 -1.67 24.44
N PRO A 234 0.73 -2.39 23.42
CA PRO A 234 0.76 -1.85 22.07
C PRO A 234 -0.67 -1.60 21.60
N PHE A 235 -0.92 -0.40 21.07
CA PHE A 235 -2.15 -0.08 20.36
C PHE A 235 -1.81 0.52 19.00
N LYS A 236 -2.69 0.33 18.02
CA LYS A 236 -2.55 0.87 16.67
C LYS A 236 -3.82 1.62 16.30
N ILE A 237 -3.65 2.85 15.81
CA ILE A 237 -4.70 3.60 15.14
C ILE A 237 -4.56 3.31 13.65
N TYR A 238 -5.63 2.81 13.04
CA TYR A 238 -5.64 2.44 11.64
C TYR A 238 -5.94 3.65 10.75
N SER A 239 -5.24 3.73 9.62
CA SER A 239 -5.70 4.54 8.49
C SER A 239 -6.90 3.86 7.79
N VAL A 240 -7.64 4.63 6.98
CA VAL A 240 -8.70 4.08 6.11
C VAL A 240 -8.14 2.94 5.26
N TYR A 241 -6.99 3.19 4.63
CA TYR A 241 -6.32 2.23 3.77
C TYR A 241 -6.04 0.89 4.48
N GLU A 242 -5.37 0.94 5.64
CA GLU A 242 -4.98 -0.29 6.35
C GLU A 242 -6.18 -1.12 6.80
N PHE A 243 -7.26 -0.47 7.22
CA PHE A 243 -8.49 -1.16 7.61
C PHE A 243 -9.15 -1.86 6.43
N GLU A 244 -9.24 -1.19 5.28
CA GLU A 244 -9.88 -1.72 4.07
C GLU A 244 -9.04 -2.85 3.46
N ALA A 245 -7.72 -2.67 3.36
CA ALA A 245 -6.79 -3.68 2.86
C ALA A 245 -6.85 -4.95 3.72
N LEU A 246 -6.91 -4.80 5.04
CA LEU A 246 -7.05 -5.92 5.97
C LEU A 246 -8.28 -6.79 5.68
N LEU A 247 -9.46 -6.17 5.57
CA LEU A 247 -10.69 -6.91 5.30
C LEU A 247 -10.73 -7.48 3.89
N GLY A 248 -10.15 -6.76 2.92
CA GLY A 248 -9.93 -7.23 1.57
C GLY A 248 -9.06 -8.48 1.49
N ARG A 249 -7.99 -8.51 2.30
CA ARG A 249 -7.05 -9.62 2.44
C ARG A 249 -7.63 -10.82 3.19
N MET A 250 -8.54 -10.59 4.15
CA MET A 250 -9.29 -11.67 4.79
C MET A 250 -10.28 -12.35 3.82
N GLY A 251 -10.74 -11.62 2.81
CA GLY A 251 -11.72 -12.07 1.83
C GLY A 251 -13.16 -11.95 2.33
N VAL A 252 -14.08 -11.96 1.36
CA VAL A 252 -15.51 -11.65 1.58
C VAL A 252 -16.13 -12.51 2.68
N ALA A 253 -16.00 -13.83 2.63
CA ALA A 253 -16.68 -14.75 3.55
C ALA A 253 -16.28 -14.55 5.02
N LYS A 254 -14.98 -14.37 5.31
CA LYS A 254 -14.49 -14.14 6.67
C LYS A 254 -14.97 -12.79 7.20
N SER A 255 -14.92 -11.76 6.35
CA SER A 255 -15.36 -10.42 6.71
C SER A 255 -16.87 -10.35 6.98
N GLU A 256 -17.70 -11.03 6.17
CA GLU A 256 -19.15 -11.17 6.43
C GLU A 256 -19.43 -11.87 7.76
N GLU A 257 -18.66 -12.91 8.10
CA GLU A 257 -18.83 -13.59 9.38
C GLU A 257 -18.44 -12.71 10.58
N ILE A 258 -17.36 -11.93 10.47
CA ILE A 258 -16.97 -10.93 11.49
C ILE A 258 -18.12 -9.94 11.71
N ILE A 259 -18.72 -9.42 10.63
CA ILE A 259 -19.88 -8.51 10.72
C ILE A 259 -21.06 -9.18 11.42
N ARG A 260 -21.37 -10.44 11.07
CA ARG A 260 -22.46 -11.22 11.70
C ARG A 260 -22.24 -11.41 13.20
N ILE A 261 -21.01 -11.74 13.62
CA ILE A 261 -20.66 -11.91 15.04
C ILE A 261 -20.79 -10.58 15.78
N HIS A 262 -20.23 -9.51 15.23
CA HIS A 262 -20.31 -8.17 15.80
C HIS A 262 -21.77 -7.70 15.96
N LYS A 263 -22.58 -7.92 14.92
CA LYS A 263 -24.02 -7.63 14.93
C LYS A 263 -24.77 -8.37 16.04
N ASN A 264 -24.45 -9.65 16.25
CA ASN A 264 -25.04 -10.42 17.35
C ASN A 264 -24.64 -9.85 18.72
N ILE A 265 -23.38 -9.45 18.89
CA ILE A 265 -22.89 -8.83 20.14
C ILE A 265 -23.66 -7.53 20.41
N LEU A 266 -23.78 -6.62 19.43
CA LEU A 266 -24.49 -5.35 19.62
C LEU A 266 -26.00 -5.53 19.82
N LYS A 267 -26.61 -6.54 19.19
CA LYS A 267 -28.01 -6.89 19.44
C LYS A 267 -28.22 -7.30 20.90
N GLU A 268 -27.32 -8.12 21.46
CA GLU A 268 -27.43 -8.52 22.86
C GLU A 268 -27.08 -7.37 23.83
N GLU A 269 -26.15 -6.48 23.46
CA GLU A 269 -25.91 -5.21 24.15
C GLU A 269 -27.20 -4.37 24.25
N GLU A 270 -27.90 -4.19 23.13
CA GLU A 270 -29.16 -3.43 23.10
C GLU A 270 -30.26 -4.11 23.95
N ASN A 271 -30.39 -5.44 23.87
CA ASN A 271 -31.35 -6.19 24.68
C ASN A 271 -31.06 -6.07 26.18
N ALA A 272 -29.80 -6.15 26.58
CA ALA A 272 -29.38 -5.94 27.96
C ALA A 272 -29.69 -4.53 28.44
N HIS A 273 -29.41 -3.52 27.61
CA HIS A 273 -29.72 -2.12 27.91
C HIS A 273 -31.24 -1.90 28.10
N LYS A 274 -32.08 -2.45 27.21
CA LYS A 274 -33.55 -2.39 27.34
C LYS A 274 -34.04 -3.03 28.64
N ALA A 275 -33.50 -4.19 29.00
CA ALA A 275 -33.85 -4.85 30.26
C ALA A 275 -33.46 -4.00 31.48
N LEU A 276 -32.27 -3.41 31.47
CA LEU A 276 -31.76 -2.51 32.51
C LEU A 276 -32.63 -1.26 32.71
N ILE A 277 -33.12 -0.65 31.63
CA ILE A 277 -34.03 0.50 31.72
C ILE A 277 -35.28 0.13 32.54
N THR A 278 -35.84 -1.06 32.30
CA THR A 278 -37.07 -1.53 32.96
C THR A 278 -36.85 -2.19 34.33
N ALA A 279 -35.59 -2.37 34.74
CA ALA A 279 -35.25 -2.99 36.02
C ALA A 279 -35.56 -2.06 37.20
N MET A 280 -35.86 -2.67 38.35
CA MET A 280 -36.15 -1.92 39.58
C MET A 280 -34.94 -1.12 40.04
N GLU A 281 -35.20 0.10 40.53
CA GLU A 281 -34.17 0.93 41.12
C GLU A 281 -33.62 0.29 42.40
N GLY A 282 -32.32 0.45 42.61
CA GLY A 282 -31.62 -0.07 43.77
C GLY A 282 -30.17 -0.43 43.47
N GLU A 283 -29.48 -0.92 44.50
CA GLU A 283 -28.06 -1.26 44.42
C GLU A 283 -27.74 -2.31 43.36
N ILE A 284 -28.63 -3.29 43.17
CA ILE A 284 -28.45 -4.35 42.15
C ILE A 284 -28.46 -3.75 40.74
N LYS A 285 -29.41 -2.87 40.41
CA LYS A 285 -29.44 -2.18 39.11
C LYS A 285 -28.19 -1.34 38.90
N GLN A 286 -27.74 -0.61 39.92
CA GLN A 286 -26.52 0.18 39.85
C GLN A 286 -25.27 -0.68 39.64
N SER A 287 -25.21 -1.86 40.26
CA SER A 287 -24.15 -2.85 40.03
C SER A 287 -24.17 -3.38 38.59
N LEU A 288 -25.35 -3.75 38.09
CA LEU A 288 -25.52 -4.21 36.71
C LEU A 288 -25.17 -3.13 35.67
N LEU A 289 -25.53 -1.86 35.92
CA LEU A 289 -25.14 -0.73 35.07
C LEU A 289 -23.62 -0.56 35.01
N ARG A 290 -22.92 -0.66 36.15
CA ARG A 290 -21.44 -0.62 36.17
C ARG A 290 -20.83 -1.77 35.37
N ARG A 291 -21.35 -3.00 35.55
CA ARG A 291 -20.91 -4.20 34.81
C ARG A 291 -21.16 -4.04 33.31
N PHE A 292 -22.33 -3.55 32.92
CA PHE A 292 -22.70 -3.26 31.53
C PHE A 292 -21.75 -2.25 30.89
N ASN A 293 -21.53 -1.09 31.54
CA ASN A 293 -20.65 -0.04 31.02
C ASN A 293 -19.18 -0.52 30.92
N LYS A 294 -18.71 -1.28 31.91
CA LYS A 294 -17.37 -1.89 31.88
C LYS A 294 -17.24 -2.86 30.70
N HIS A 295 -18.24 -3.70 30.47
CA HIS A 295 -18.24 -4.67 29.37
C HIS A 295 -18.32 -3.99 28.00
N GLN A 296 -19.13 -2.94 27.88
CA GLN A 296 -19.25 -2.09 26.68
C GLN A 296 -17.93 -1.42 26.29
N ASN A 297 -17.23 -0.84 27.25
CA ASN A 297 -15.90 -0.27 27.02
C ASN A 297 -14.86 -1.37 26.72
N GLY A 298 -14.93 -2.48 27.45
CA GLY A 298 -14.09 -3.65 27.23
C GLY A 298 -14.21 -4.20 25.82
N TYR A 299 -15.41 -4.19 25.23
CA TYR A 299 -15.60 -4.67 23.86
C TYR A 299 -14.90 -3.81 22.81
N ARG A 300 -14.95 -2.48 22.98
CA ARG A 300 -14.26 -1.53 22.08
C ARG A 300 -12.74 -1.69 22.18
N ILE A 301 -12.20 -1.83 23.40
CA ILE A 301 -10.77 -2.13 23.60
C ILE A 301 -10.41 -3.47 22.95
N HIS A 302 -11.25 -4.49 23.14
CA HIS A 302 -11.04 -5.79 22.52
C HIS A 302 -11.00 -5.69 20.99
N LEU A 303 -11.91 -4.95 20.37
CA LEU A 303 -11.86 -4.68 18.93
C LEU A 303 -10.52 -4.05 18.53
N MET A 304 -9.99 -3.09 19.30
CA MET A 304 -8.66 -2.53 19.02
C MET A 304 -7.56 -3.59 19.15
N ASP A 305 -7.54 -4.35 20.24
CA ASP A 305 -6.54 -5.39 20.53
C ASP A 305 -6.50 -6.48 19.46
N LEU A 306 -7.66 -6.90 18.95
CA LEU A 306 -7.77 -7.92 17.91
C LEU A 306 -6.97 -7.57 16.65
N PHE A 307 -6.87 -6.28 16.35
CA PHE A 307 -6.25 -5.80 15.12
C PHE A 307 -4.79 -5.40 15.35
N VAL A 308 -4.29 -5.27 16.59
CA VAL A 308 -2.88 -4.90 16.85
C VAL A 308 -1.83 -5.77 16.15
N PRO A 309 -1.96 -7.12 16.08
CA PRO A 309 -0.93 -7.98 15.47
C PRO A 309 -0.66 -7.71 13.97
N TYR A 310 -1.52 -6.93 13.31
CA TYR A 310 -1.51 -6.70 11.87
C TYR A 310 -0.54 -5.61 11.38
N SER A 311 0.34 -5.11 12.25
CA SER A 311 1.39 -4.14 11.89
C SER A 311 2.58 -4.71 11.08
N GLY A 312 2.44 -5.85 10.38
CA GLY A 312 3.52 -6.36 9.53
C GLY A 312 3.10 -7.47 8.57
N SER A 313 3.81 -7.59 7.44
CA SER A 313 3.58 -8.51 6.32
C SER A 313 3.75 -9.98 6.77
N GLY A 314 2.64 -10.73 6.83
CA GLY A 314 2.67 -12.15 7.15
C GLY A 314 1.29 -12.80 7.04
N SER A 315 1.17 -13.81 6.20
CA SER A 315 -0.09 -14.48 5.83
C SER A 315 -0.78 -15.22 6.99
N ASN A 316 -0.02 -15.62 8.04
CA ASN A 316 -0.54 -16.32 9.22
C ASN A 316 -1.32 -15.42 10.21
N LYS A 317 -1.44 -14.11 9.96
CA LYS A 317 -2.09 -13.17 10.88
C LYS A 317 -3.61 -13.04 10.69
N ASN A 318 -4.12 -13.43 9.52
CA ASN A 318 -5.55 -13.28 9.18
C ASN A 318 -6.43 -14.27 9.94
N SER A 319 -5.93 -15.48 10.16
CA SER A 319 -6.61 -16.49 10.98
C SER A 319 -6.75 -15.99 12.41
N VAL A 320 -5.72 -15.35 12.97
CA VAL A 320 -5.75 -14.88 14.37
C VAL A 320 -6.90 -13.90 14.64
N VAL A 321 -7.07 -12.88 13.79
CA VAL A 321 -8.17 -11.90 13.96
C VAL A 321 -9.53 -12.58 13.83
N TYR A 322 -9.72 -13.35 12.76
CA TYR A 322 -10.96 -14.05 12.49
C TYR A 322 -11.31 -15.06 13.61
N ASP A 323 -10.35 -15.87 14.05
CA ASP A 323 -10.53 -16.86 15.10
C ASP A 323 -10.86 -16.19 16.43
N ALA A 324 -10.27 -15.04 16.71
CA ALA A 324 -10.56 -14.30 17.92
C ALA A 324 -11.96 -13.67 17.93
N PHE A 325 -12.46 -13.20 16.78
CA PHE A 325 -13.89 -12.86 16.64
C PHE A 325 -14.78 -14.08 16.85
N LYS A 326 -14.48 -15.19 16.16
CA LYS A 326 -15.27 -16.42 16.22
C LYS A 326 -15.40 -16.99 17.63
N ASN A 327 -14.35 -16.85 18.43
CA ASN A 327 -14.31 -17.33 19.82
C ASN A 327 -14.75 -16.26 20.84
N SER A 328 -15.27 -15.11 20.39
CA SER A 328 -15.69 -14.02 21.27
C SER A 328 -16.90 -14.41 22.11
N LYS A 329 -16.81 -14.19 23.43
CA LYS A 329 -17.89 -14.44 24.40
C LYS A 329 -18.63 -13.18 24.83
N TYR A 330 -18.44 -12.07 24.11
CA TYR A 330 -19.02 -10.78 24.52
C TYR A 330 -20.55 -10.78 24.55
N ALA A 331 -21.20 -11.53 23.65
CA ALA A 331 -22.65 -11.66 23.65
C ALA A 331 -23.18 -12.38 24.91
N ASP A 332 -22.47 -13.41 25.39
CA ASP A 332 -22.89 -14.23 26.54
C ASP A 332 -23.03 -13.39 27.81
N GLU A 333 -22.10 -12.47 28.03
CA GLU A 333 -22.11 -11.58 29.18
C GLU A 333 -23.26 -10.56 29.11
N TYR A 334 -23.60 -10.04 27.93
CA TYR A 334 -24.80 -9.23 27.77
C TYR A 334 -26.08 -10.03 28.02
N ILE A 335 -26.15 -11.28 27.57
CA ILE A 335 -27.26 -12.20 27.87
C ILE A 335 -27.39 -12.41 29.39
N ALA A 336 -26.27 -12.60 30.10
CA ALA A 336 -26.27 -12.75 31.56
C ALA A 336 -26.81 -11.50 32.26
N ILE A 337 -26.29 -10.32 31.92
CA ILE A 337 -26.76 -9.03 32.46
C ILE A 337 -28.26 -8.83 32.19
N ARG A 338 -28.73 -9.13 30.98
CA ARG A 338 -30.14 -9.05 30.60
C ARG A 338 -31.02 -9.94 31.48
N ASN A 339 -30.62 -11.19 31.66
CA ASN A 339 -31.40 -12.16 32.43
C ASN A 339 -31.47 -11.77 33.92
N GLU A 340 -30.36 -11.28 34.49
CA GLU A 340 -30.32 -10.75 35.86
C GLU A 340 -31.19 -9.48 36.02
N ALA A 341 -31.17 -8.57 35.03
CA ALA A 341 -32.03 -7.38 35.04
C ALA A 341 -33.53 -7.74 34.96
N LEU A 342 -33.89 -8.77 34.19
CA LEU A 342 -35.26 -9.25 34.09
C LEU A 342 -35.73 -9.97 35.37
N SER A 343 -34.85 -10.69 36.07
CA SER A 343 -35.24 -11.39 37.30
C SER A 343 -35.61 -10.43 38.43
N ILE A 344 -34.85 -9.34 38.59
CA ILE A 344 -35.17 -8.30 39.57
C ILE A 344 -36.43 -7.52 39.21
N ARG A 345 -36.87 -7.51 37.94
CA ARG A 345 -38.15 -6.91 37.51
C ARG A 345 -39.38 -7.67 38.02
N VAL A 346 -39.27 -8.98 38.20
CA VAL A 346 -40.42 -9.85 38.53
C VAL A 346 -40.71 -9.87 40.05
N ASN A 347 -39.72 -9.58 40.90
CA ASN A 347 -39.82 -9.69 42.36
C ASN A 347 -40.69 -8.62 43.08
N LYS A 348 -41.50 -7.82 42.37
CA LYS A 348 -42.41 -6.80 42.95
C LYS A 348 -43.88 -7.22 42.95
N ILE A 349 -44.22 -8.38 42.36
CA ILE A 349 -45.60 -8.88 42.27
C ILE A 349 -45.86 -9.98 43.33
N ARG A 350 -44.96 -10.15 44.30
CA ARG A 350 -45.20 -10.90 45.55
C ARG A 350 -44.95 -9.98 46.71
#